data_AF-A0A0K8SLY3-F1
#
_entry.id   AF-A0A0K8SLY3-F1
#
_cell.length_a   1.000
_cell.length_b   1.000
_cell.length_c   1.000
_cell.angle_alpha   90.00
_cell.angle_beta   90.00
_cell.angle_gamma   90.00
#
_symmetry.space_group_name_H-M   'P 1'
#
loop_
_entity.id
_entity.type
_entity.pdbx_description
1 polymer ?
#
loop_
_entity_poly.entity_id
_entity_poly.type
_entity_poly.pdbx_seq_one_letter_code
_entity_poly.pdbx_strand_id
1 'polypeptide(L)'
;MKQFARFCCSTPYSVVRRRCYSDYQRPSGKRSWVKLAVPASFGVAVGSVSVWSTIRKDKKCIGCGEENVISDWEVLVYKSLPFRWMSRSFGKLTEVHLPTTLRYYIYSLYAFKTGVNKNEIPLELHDYETLMEFFTRALKPGVRPIASCDIVSPADGTMCHCGMVDNFEIEQVKNVRYSIKKFLGELNTKCEDINKNKIDLPPPYNLSEIPEDGTWEQYKKSILHNPDNELYQCVIYLSPGDYHRFHSPVDWKVNFRRHFCGELFSVNPF
;
A
#
# COMPACT_ATOMS: atom_id res chain seq x y z
N MET A 1 -29.17 -1.66 -10.20
CA MET A 1 -29.38 -2.94 -9.49
C MET A 1 -28.07 -3.74 -9.58
N LYS A 2 -27.53 -4.20 -8.44
CA LYS A 2 -26.18 -4.81 -8.20
C LYS A 2 -25.04 -3.76 -8.15
N GLN A 3 -24.17 -3.70 -7.14
CA GLN A 3 -23.96 -4.51 -5.92
C GLN A 3 -23.34 -3.61 -4.83
N PHE A 4 -23.87 -3.77 -3.61
CA PHE A 4 -23.40 -3.15 -2.37
C PHE A 4 -22.12 -3.83 -1.85
N ALA A 5 -21.24 -3.06 -1.21
CA ALA A 5 -20.35 -3.58 -0.18
C ALA A 5 -21.03 -3.34 1.17
N ARG A 6 -21.82 -4.32 1.64
CA ARG A 6 -22.24 -4.43 3.04
C ARG A 6 -21.13 -5.17 3.79
N PHE A 7 -20.56 -4.56 4.82
CA PHE A 7 -19.78 -5.27 5.81
C PHE A 7 -20.74 -5.93 6.79
N CYS A 8 -20.92 -7.24 6.67
CA CYS A 8 -21.59 -8.06 7.67
C CYS A 8 -20.58 -9.09 8.17
N CYS A 9 -20.14 -8.94 9.41
CA CYS A 9 -19.28 -9.89 10.10
C CYS A 9 -20.17 -10.96 10.75
N SER A 10 -20.01 -12.23 10.36
CA SER A 10 -20.54 -13.37 11.13
C SER A 10 -19.87 -14.70 10.77
N THR A 11 -18.88 -15.10 11.57
CA THR A 11 -18.57 -16.50 12.00
C THR A 11 -18.04 -17.51 10.94
N PRO A 12 -17.55 -18.72 11.32
CA PRO A 12 -16.12 -19.04 11.28
C PRO A 12 -15.80 -20.19 10.29
N TYR A 13 -14.50 -20.34 10.00
CA TYR A 13 -13.84 -21.43 9.29
C TYR A 13 -14.65 -22.71 8.99
N SER A 14 -14.79 -23.04 7.70
CA SER A 14 -14.70 -24.41 7.17
C SER A 14 -14.63 -24.47 5.62
N VAL A 15 -13.42 -24.69 5.11
CA VAL A 15 -13.01 -25.77 4.19
C VAL A 15 -13.88 -26.07 2.93
N VAL A 16 -13.23 -25.85 1.77
CA VAL A 16 -13.30 -26.60 0.48
C VAL A 16 -14.45 -26.31 -0.49
N ARG A 17 -14.10 -25.78 -1.67
CA ARG A 17 -14.17 -26.54 -2.94
C ARG A 17 -13.37 -25.89 -4.07
N ARG A 18 -12.58 -26.75 -4.72
CA ARG A 18 -11.78 -26.55 -5.93
C ARG A 18 -12.67 -26.03 -7.07
N ARG A 19 -12.17 -25.08 -7.85
CA ARG A 19 -12.66 -24.84 -9.22
C ARG A 19 -11.58 -25.32 -10.19
N CYS A 20 -11.91 -26.39 -10.93
CA CYS A 20 -11.14 -26.85 -12.07
C CYS A 20 -10.97 -25.69 -13.06
N TYR A 21 -9.73 -25.41 -13.44
CA TYR A 21 -9.45 -24.55 -14.59
C TYR A 21 -9.48 -25.44 -15.83
N SER A 22 -10.45 -25.18 -16.69
CA SER A 22 -10.58 -25.74 -18.04
C SER A 22 -9.33 -25.45 -18.86
N ASP A 23 -8.93 -26.45 -19.65
CA ASP A 23 -7.86 -26.37 -20.65
C ASP A 23 -7.95 -25.09 -21.49
N TYR A 24 -6.93 -24.24 -21.39
CA TYR A 24 -6.67 -23.17 -22.34
C TYR A 24 -5.55 -23.61 -23.27
N GLN A 25 -5.91 -24.15 -24.44
CA GLN A 25 -4.96 -24.40 -25.53
C GLN A 25 -4.49 -23.07 -26.11
N ARG A 26 -3.17 -22.80 -26.03
CA ARG A 26 -2.55 -21.63 -26.66
C ARG A 26 -2.56 -21.77 -28.20
N PRO A 27 -2.92 -20.72 -28.96
CA PRO A 27 -2.78 -20.74 -30.41
C PRO A 27 -1.31 -20.64 -30.83
N SER A 28 -0.89 -21.51 -31.75
CA SER A 28 0.44 -21.53 -32.36
C SER A 28 0.57 -20.47 -33.47
N GLY A 29 0.82 -19.21 -33.09
CA GLY A 29 1.19 -18.16 -34.03
C GLY A 29 2.69 -18.16 -34.31
N LYS A 30 3.11 -18.34 -35.57
CA LYS A 30 4.50 -18.17 -36.01
C LYS A 30 4.94 -16.72 -35.75
N ARG A 31 5.90 -16.51 -34.84
CA ARG A 31 6.49 -15.19 -34.56
C ARG A 31 7.48 -14.82 -35.66
N SER A 32 7.20 -13.73 -36.38
CA SER A 32 8.14 -13.09 -37.28
C SER A 32 9.18 -12.33 -36.45
N TRP A 33 10.46 -12.67 -36.63
CA TRP A 33 11.57 -12.05 -35.92
C TRP A 33 11.99 -10.76 -36.63
N VAL A 34 11.63 -9.61 -36.06
CA VAL A 34 12.25 -8.34 -36.44
C VAL A 34 13.67 -8.34 -35.86
N LYS A 35 14.70 -8.33 -36.71
CA LYS A 35 16.10 -8.25 -36.30
C LYS A 35 16.41 -6.83 -35.81
N LEU A 36 16.04 -6.51 -34.57
CA LEU A 36 16.52 -5.32 -33.89
C LEU A 36 17.90 -5.65 -33.30
N ALA A 37 18.96 -5.02 -33.81
CA ALA A 37 20.31 -5.17 -33.29
C ALA A 37 20.40 -4.52 -31.90
N VAL A 38 20.19 -5.32 -30.86
CA VAL A 38 20.36 -4.90 -29.47
C VAL A 38 21.86 -5.02 -29.12
N PRO A 39 22.51 -3.98 -28.57
CA PRO A 39 23.91 -4.07 -28.12
C PRO A 39 24.11 -5.26 -27.18
N ALA A 40 25.23 -5.99 -27.32
CA ALA A 40 25.47 -7.25 -26.61
C ALA A 40 25.28 -7.14 -25.07
N SER A 41 25.65 -6.00 -24.48
CA SER A 41 25.45 -5.71 -23.06
C SER A 41 23.97 -5.64 -22.65
N PHE A 42 23.13 -5.04 -23.49
CA PHE A 42 21.69 -4.94 -23.27
C PHE A 42 21.00 -6.29 -23.54
N GLY A 43 21.49 -7.07 -24.51
CA GLY A 43 21.01 -8.42 -24.78
C GLY A 43 21.27 -9.39 -23.61
N VAL A 44 22.45 -9.32 -23.00
CA VAL A 44 22.77 -10.11 -21.79
C VAL A 44 21.93 -9.67 -20.59
N ALA A 45 21.70 -8.36 -20.41
CA ALA A 45 20.87 -7.86 -19.32
C ALA A 45 19.38 -8.22 -19.48
N VAL A 46 18.82 -8.09 -20.69
CA VAL A 46 17.43 -8.48 -20.96
C VAL A 46 17.26 -10.01 -20.90
N GLY A 47 18.26 -10.75 -21.37
CA GLY A 47 18.32 -12.20 -21.26
C GLY A 47 18.38 -12.68 -19.81
N SER A 48 19.25 -12.09 -18.98
CA SER A 48 19.38 -12.44 -17.57
C SER A 48 18.13 -12.08 -16.77
N VAL A 49 17.49 -10.95 -17.05
CA VAL A 49 16.20 -10.56 -16.45
C VAL A 49 15.07 -11.50 -16.89
N SER A 50 15.03 -11.94 -18.15
CA SER A 50 14.02 -12.89 -18.64
C SER A 50 14.21 -14.29 -18.05
N VAL A 51 15.45 -14.77 -17.96
CA VAL A 51 15.79 -16.05 -17.32
C VAL A 51 15.48 -15.98 -15.83
N TRP A 52 15.87 -14.91 -15.14
CA TRP A 52 15.56 -14.69 -13.73
C TRP A 52 14.04 -14.59 -13.49
N SER A 53 13.31 -13.89 -14.35
CA SER A 53 11.84 -13.80 -14.28
C SER A 53 11.16 -15.15 -14.50
N THR A 54 11.71 -15.99 -15.38
CA THR A 54 11.18 -17.34 -15.64
C THR A 54 11.45 -18.26 -14.46
N ILE A 55 12.69 -18.27 -13.93
CA ILE A 55 13.05 -19.02 -12.71
C ILE A 55 12.19 -18.59 -11.51
N ARG A 56 11.87 -17.31 -11.38
CA ARG A 56 11.01 -16.78 -10.30
C ARG A 56 9.55 -17.22 -10.46
N LYS A 57 9.05 -17.37 -11.70
CA LYS A 57 7.72 -17.91 -11.98
C LYS A 57 7.63 -19.39 -11.66
N ASP A 58 8.65 -20.18 -11.97
CA ASP A 58 8.66 -21.62 -11.68
C ASP A 58 8.75 -21.90 -10.17
N LYS A 59 9.49 -21.10 -9.40
CA LYS A 59 9.47 -21.17 -7.92
C LYS A 59 8.09 -20.85 -7.32
N LYS A 60 7.27 -20.03 -8.00
CA LYS A 60 5.90 -19.69 -7.56
C LYS A 60 4.91 -20.85 -7.76
N CYS A 61 5.22 -21.80 -8.63
CA CYS A 61 4.36 -22.95 -8.95
C CYS A 61 4.62 -24.19 -8.07
N ILE A 62 5.72 -24.23 -7.31
CA ILE A 62 6.15 -25.40 -6.52
C ILE A 62 5.74 -25.30 -5.03
N GLY A 63 5.28 -24.15 -4.55
CA GLY A 63 4.96 -23.96 -3.13
C GLY A 63 3.51 -24.27 -2.74
N CYS A 64 3.26 -25.48 -2.24
CA CYS A 64 2.25 -25.68 -1.21
C CYS A 64 2.71 -24.93 0.05
N GLY A 65 2.09 -23.80 0.38
CA GLY A 65 1.99 -23.27 1.75
C GLY A 65 3.27 -22.97 2.54
N GLU A 66 4.48 -23.00 1.97
CA GLU A 66 5.70 -22.57 2.66
C GLU A 66 5.86 -21.06 2.56
N GLU A 67 5.90 -20.40 3.73
CA GLU A 67 6.35 -19.02 3.88
C GLU A 67 7.73 -18.89 3.20
N ASN A 68 7.82 -18.04 2.18
CA ASN A 68 9.10 -17.70 1.58
C ASN A 68 9.86 -16.83 2.58
N VAL A 69 10.55 -17.47 3.54
CA VAL A 69 11.46 -16.78 4.46
C VAL A 69 12.61 -16.22 3.62
N ILE A 70 12.66 -14.89 3.51
CA ILE A 70 13.72 -14.17 2.80
C ILE A 70 15.05 -14.50 3.48
N SER A 71 16.08 -14.85 2.72
CA SER A 71 17.37 -15.20 3.30
C SER A 71 18.09 -13.99 3.90
N ASP A 72 18.87 -14.18 4.96
CA ASP A 72 19.52 -13.09 5.70
C ASP A 72 20.43 -12.21 4.82
N TRP A 73 21.11 -12.82 3.84
CA TRP A 73 21.95 -12.07 2.90
C TRP A 73 21.11 -11.23 1.93
N GLU A 74 19.93 -11.71 1.51
CA GLU A 74 19.00 -10.92 0.69
C GLU A 74 18.50 -9.71 1.48
N VAL A 75 18.21 -9.89 2.77
CA VAL A 75 17.85 -8.78 3.67
C VAL A 75 19.03 -7.81 3.81
N LEU A 76 20.26 -8.31 3.98
CA LEU A 76 21.45 -7.46 4.12
C LEU A 76 21.71 -6.64 2.85
N VAL A 77 21.65 -7.27 1.67
CA VAL A 77 21.77 -6.60 0.38
C VAL A 77 20.65 -5.59 0.19
N TYR A 78 19.42 -5.94 0.56
CA TYR A 78 18.29 -5.02 0.48
C TYR A 78 18.52 -3.80 1.36
N LYS A 79 18.93 -3.99 2.62
CA LYS A 79 19.21 -2.91 3.58
C LYS A 79 20.41 -2.04 3.20
N SER A 80 21.37 -2.55 2.43
CA SER A 80 22.53 -1.77 1.98
C SER A 80 22.24 -0.87 0.78
N LEU A 81 21.08 -1.02 0.13
CA LEU A 81 20.68 -0.14 -0.96
C LEU A 81 20.42 1.29 -0.45
N PRO A 82 20.89 2.33 -1.16
CA PRO A 82 20.75 3.73 -0.75
C PRO A 82 19.32 4.25 -1.05
N PHE A 83 18.29 3.65 -0.44
CA PHE A 83 16.88 3.94 -0.72
C PHE A 83 16.51 5.41 -0.55
N ARG A 84 17.13 6.12 0.40
CA ARG A 84 16.88 7.56 0.60
C ARG A 84 17.32 8.37 -0.62
N TRP A 85 18.49 8.07 -1.18
CA TRP A 85 18.98 8.74 -2.38
C TRP A 85 18.13 8.35 -3.60
N MET A 86 17.84 7.05 -3.78
CA MET A 86 17.01 6.58 -4.88
C MET A 86 15.61 7.21 -4.87
N SER A 87 14.97 7.27 -3.70
CA SER A 87 13.65 7.89 -3.54
C SER A 87 13.67 9.39 -3.83
N ARG A 88 14.67 10.12 -3.34
CA ARG A 88 14.83 11.56 -3.62
C ARG A 88 15.08 11.84 -5.10
N SER A 89 15.96 11.06 -5.72
CA SER A 89 16.26 11.17 -7.15
C SER A 89 15.05 10.84 -8.00
N PHE A 90 14.29 9.79 -7.62
CA PHE A 90 13.07 9.41 -8.32
C PHE A 90 11.98 10.47 -8.19
N GLY A 91 11.79 11.06 -7.00
CA GLY A 91 10.86 12.18 -6.81
C GLY A 91 11.19 13.36 -7.70
N LYS A 92 12.44 13.82 -7.67
CA LYS A 92 12.92 14.89 -8.57
C LYS A 92 12.72 14.55 -10.05
N LEU A 93 13.00 13.30 -10.45
CA LEU A 93 12.81 12.84 -11.82
C LEU A 93 11.32 12.88 -12.22
N THR A 94 10.41 12.46 -11.33
CA THR A 94 8.98 12.45 -11.61
C THR A 94 8.35 13.83 -11.69
N GLU A 95 9.03 14.85 -11.14
CA GLU A 95 8.66 16.27 -11.19
C GLU A 95 9.23 16.99 -12.42
N VAL A 96 10.06 16.34 -13.24
CA VAL A 96 10.59 16.95 -14.47
C VAL A 96 9.46 17.13 -15.49
N HIS A 97 9.33 18.35 -16.02
CA HIS A 97 8.43 18.64 -17.14
C HIS A 97 8.90 17.93 -18.40
N LEU A 98 8.04 17.08 -18.95
CA LEU A 98 8.32 16.37 -20.20
C LEU A 98 7.75 17.16 -21.40
N PRO A 99 8.35 17.06 -22.60
CA PRO A 99 7.73 17.56 -23.82
C PRO A 99 6.39 16.88 -24.11
N THR A 100 5.41 17.61 -24.64
CA THR A 100 4.02 17.15 -24.82
C THR A 100 3.90 15.83 -25.59
N THR A 101 4.68 15.67 -26.67
CA THR A 101 4.72 14.42 -27.45
C THR A 101 5.17 13.23 -26.61
N LEU A 102 6.16 13.42 -25.75
CA LEU A 102 6.75 12.35 -24.94
C LEU A 102 5.84 11.95 -23.77
N ARG A 103 5.09 12.90 -23.20
CA ARG A 103 4.11 12.67 -22.12
C ARG A 103 3.14 11.55 -22.47
N TYR A 104 2.53 11.62 -23.66
CA TYR A 104 1.57 10.61 -24.10
C TYR A 104 2.18 9.21 -24.09
N TYR A 105 3.37 9.02 -24.66
CA TYR A 105 4.00 7.69 -24.71
C TYR A 105 4.43 7.19 -23.33
N ILE A 106 5.06 8.04 -22.52
CA ILE A 106 5.54 7.66 -21.19
C ILE A 106 4.36 7.32 -20.27
N TYR A 107 3.33 8.16 -20.22
CA TYR A 107 2.19 7.93 -19.34
C TYR A 107 1.27 6.82 -19.87
N SER A 108 1.18 6.63 -21.19
CA SER A 108 0.46 5.48 -21.75
C SER A 108 1.17 4.16 -21.41
N LEU A 109 2.51 4.13 -21.49
CA LEU A 109 3.31 2.98 -21.06
C LEU A 109 3.16 2.73 -19.55
N TYR A 110 3.20 3.78 -18.74
CA TYR A 110 2.97 3.69 -17.30
C TYR A 110 1.58 3.11 -17.01
N ALA A 111 0.53 3.69 -17.60
CA ALA A 111 -0.86 3.27 -17.42
C ALA A 111 -1.05 1.80 -17.84
N PHE A 112 -0.45 1.39 -18.95
CA PHE A 112 -0.48 0.01 -19.42
C PHE A 112 0.22 -0.94 -18.43
N LYS A 113 1.41 -0.58 -17.95
CA LYS A 113 2.19 -1.42 -17.03
C LYS A 113 1.54 -1.56 -15.65
N THR A 114 0.86 -0.51 -15.19
CA THR A 114 0.29 -0.43 -13.84
C THR A 114 -1.21 -0.74 -13.78
N GLY A 115 -1.89 -0.86 -14.93
CA GLY A 115 -3.31 -1.18 -14.99
C GLY A 115 -4.24 0.00 -14.68
N VAL A 116 -3.78 1.24 -14.89
CA VAL A 116 -4.58 2.44 -14.64
C VAL A 116 -5.86 2.44 -15.48
N ASN A 117 -7.01 2.66 -14.82
CA ASN A 117 -8.29 2.85 -15.51
C ASN A 117 -8.42 4.27 -16.07
N LYS A 118 -8.17 4.42 -17.38
CA LYS A 118 -8.23 5.73 -18.08
C LYS A 118 -9.63 6.34 -18.10
N ASN A 119 -10.70 5.54 -17.96
CA ASN A 119 -12.07 6.03 -18.04
C ASN A 119 -12.45 6.95 -16.88
N GLU A 120 -11.76 6.82 -15.74
CA GLU A 120 -12.02 7.58 -14.51
C GLU A 120 -11.25 8.89 -14.44
N ILE A 121 -10.34 9.15 -15.40
CA ILE A 121 -9.41 10.28 -15.41
C ILE A 121 -10.03 11.46 -16.16
N PRO A 122 -10.10 12.67 -15.58
CA PRO A 122 -10.77 13.81 -16.19
C PRO A 122 -10.02 14.44 -17.37
N LEU A 123 -8.68 14.36 -17.37
CA LEU A 123 -7.82 14.98 -18.39
C LEU A 123 -7.20 13.92 -19.31
N GLU A 124 -6.76 14.35 -20.50
CA GLU A 124 -5.99 13.50 -21.39
C GLU A 124 -4.56 13.32 -20.88
N LEU A 125 -3.90 12.24 -21.31
CA LEU A 125 -2.56 11.91 -20.78
C LEU A 125 -1.53 13.02 -21.06
N HIS A 126 -1.61 13.71 -22.20
CA HIS A 126 -0.63 14.74 -22.57
C HIS A 126 -0.77 16.04 -21.77
N ASP A 127 -1.91 16.25 -21.09
CA ASP A 127 -2.18 17.46 -20.32
C ASP A 127 -1.43 17.48 -18.98
N TYR A 128 -1.11 16.31 -18.42
CA TYR A 128 -0.31 16.20 -17.20
C TYR A 128 1.13 16.66 -17.45
N GLU A 129 1.62 17.65 -16.70
CA GLU A 129 2.93 18.23 -16.95
C GLU A 129 4.08 17.31 -16.51
N THR A 130 3.84 16.56 -15.45
CA THR A 130 4.82 15.71 -14.78
C THR A 130 4.22 14.33 -14.47
N LEU A 131 5.09 13.33 -14.29
CA LEU A 131 4.63 12.00 -13.89
C LEU A 131 4.04 12.02 -12.47
N MET A 132 4.55 12.89 -11.59
CA MET A 132 4.00 13.09 -10.24
C MET A 132 2.56 13.60 -10.29
N GLU A 133 2.26 14.54 -11.18
CA GLU A 133 0.90 15.06 -11.37
C GLU A 133 -0.05 13.98 -11.88
N PHE A 134 0.39 13.16 -12.85
CA PHE A 134 -0.38 12.01 -13.33
C PHE A 134 -0.58 10.94 -12.25
N PHE A 135 0.44 10.69 -11.42
CA PHE A 135 0.36 9.74 -10.31
C PHE A 135 -0.64 10.20 -9.24
N THR A 136 -0.65 11.50 -8.92
CA THR A 136 -1.56 12.14 -7.96
C THR A 136 -2.80 12.75 -8.62
N ARG A 137 -3.17 12.29 -9.82
CA ARG A 137 -4.30 12.80 -10.62
C ARG A 137 -5.61 12.83 -9.83
N ALA A 138 -6.47 13.78 -10.17
CA ALA A 138 -7.87 13.78 -9.71
C ALA A 138 -8.69 12.72 -10.47
N LEU A 139 -9.82 12.31 -9.89
CA LEU A 139 -10.83 11.48 -10.55
C LEU A 139 -11.98 12.33 -11.08
N LYS A 140 -12.70 11.82 -12.09
CA LYS A 140 -13.93 12.43 -12.58
C LYS A 140 -14.97 12.52 -11.44
N PRO A 141 -15.78 13.60 -11.38
CA PRO A 141 -16.88 13.69 -10.43
C PRO A 141 -17.84 12.50 -10.58
N GLY A 142 -18.30 11.95 -9.46
CA GLY A 142 -19.31 10.88 -9.43
C GLY A 142 -18.78 9.45 -9.63
N VAL A 143 -17.51 9.23 -9.96
CA VAL A 143 -16.96 7.86 -10.11
C VAL A 143 -16.70 7.13 -8.80
N ARG A 144 -16.77 7.85 -7.67
CA ARG A 144 -16.70 7.33 -6.30
C ARG A 144 -17.86 7.91 -5.49
N PRO A 145 -19.08 7.38 -5.64
CA PRO A 145 -20.21 7.80 -4.81
C PRO A 145 -19.95 7.39 -3.36
N ILE A 146 -20.18 8.32 -2.42
CA ILE A 146 -20.04 8.07 -0.99
C ILE A 146 -21.27 7.30 -0.50
N ALA A 147 -21.04 6.16 0.15
CA ALA A 147 -22.12 5.37 0.72
C ALA A 147 -22.69 6.05 1.98
N SER A 148 -24.00 5.89 2.20
CA SER A 148 -24.67 6.36 3.43
C SER A 148 -24.44 5.34 4.56
N CYS A 149 -23.21 5.31 5.09
CA CYS A 149 -22.83 4.49 6.24
C CYS A 149 -21.86 5.26 7.15
N ASP A 150 -21.70 4.79 8.38
CA ASP A 150 -20.93 5.51 9.40
C ASP A 150 -19.44 5.63 9.06
N ILE A 151 -18.90 4.64 8.33
CA ILE A 151 -17.49 4.57 7.91
C ILE A 151 -17.43 4.17 6.43
N VAL A 152 -16.68 4.92 5.64
CA VAL A 152 -16.37 4.60 4.23
C VAL A 152 -14.88 4.31 4.03
N SER A 153 -14.51 3.70 2.91
CA SER A 153 -13.10 3.47 2.58
C SER A 153 -12.38 4.81 2.39
N PRO A 154 -11.21 5.03 3.02
CA PRO A 154 -10.46 6.27 2.88
C PRO A 154 -9.68 6.37 1.55
N ALA A 155 -9.42 5.24 0.89
CA ALA A 155 -8.64 5.19 -0.35
C ALA A 155 -9.08 4.02 -1.24
N ASP A 156 -8.69 4.11 -2.51
CA ASP A 156 -8.72 2.96 -3.42
C ASP A 156 -7.57 2.00 -3.06
N GLY A 157 -7.72 0.72 -3.36
CA GLY A 157 -6.65 -0.26 -3.15
C GLY A 157 -7.17 -1.64 -2.76
N THR A 158 -6.24 -2.49 -2.33
CA THR A 158 -6.54 -3.85 -1.89
C THR A 158 -6.50 -3.94 -0.38
N MET A 159 -7.57 -4.50 0.22
CA MET A 159 -7.60 -4.86 1.64
C MET A 159 -6.59 -5.99 1.90
N CYS A 160 -5.48 -5.68 2.57
CA CYS A 160 -4.49 -6.68 2.96
C CYS A 160 -4.91 -7.41 4.24
N HIS A 161 -5.40 -6.68 5.23
CA HIS A 161 -5.81 -7.21 6.51
C HIS A 161 -6.93 -6.35 7.11
N CYS A 162 -7.92 -6.95 7.74
CA CYS A 162 -8.93 -6.26 8.53
C CYS A 162 -9.36 -7.16 9.69
N GLY A 163 -9.17 -6.71 10.92
CA GLY A 163 -9.34 -7.55 12.10
C GLY A 163 -9.27 -6.78 13.41
N MET A 164 -9.63 -7.46 14.49
CA MET A 164 -9.46 -6.95 15.85
C MET A 164 -7.97 -6.98 16.20
N VAL A 165 -7.49 -5.95 16.89
CA VAL A 165 -6.14 -5.91 17.44
C VAL A 165 -6.14 -6.64 18.78
N ASP A 166 -5.27 -7.61 18.95
CA ASP A 166 -5.05 -8.32 20.20
C ASP A 166 -3.56 -8.35 20.58
N ASN A 167 -3.27 -8.58 21.86
CA ASN A 167 -1.92 -8.89 22.36
C ASN A 167 -0.80 -7.91 21.96
N PHE A 168 -1.11 -6.62 21.82
CA PHE A 168 -0.18 -5.59 21.34
C PHE A 168 0.34 -5.80 19.92
N GLU A 169 -0.19 -6.74 19.14
CA GLU A 169 0.28 -7.05 17.80
C GLU A 169 -0.67 -6.51 16.74
N ILE A 170 -0.09 -5.81 15.76
CA ILE A 170 -0.78 -5.41 14.54
C ILE A 170 -0.21 -6.22 13.38
N GLU A 171 -1.09 -6.89 12.65
CA GLU A 171 -0.73 -7.61 11.42
C GLU A 171 -0.62 -6.64 10.24
N GLN A 172 0.50 -6.72 9.50
CA GLN A 172 0.75 -5.89 8.32
C GLN A 172 0.75 -6.74 7.03
N VAL A 173 1.40 -6.21 5.99
CA VAL A 173 1.60 -6.83 4.69
C VAL A 173 2.60 -7.98 4.83
N LYS A 174 2.25 -9.16 4.31
CA LYS A 174 3.03 -10.42 4.38
C LYS A 174 3.02 -11.14 5.75
N ASN A 175 1.92 -11.07 6.50
CA ASN A 175 1.77 -11.74 7.81
C ASN A 175 2.84 -11.34 8.84
N VAL A 176 3.55 -10.24 8.62
CA VAL A 176 4.52 -9.74 9.60
C VAL A 176 3.75 -8.95 10.66
N ARG A 177 3.93 -9.34 11.91
CA ARG A 177 3.33 -8.67 13.06
C ARG A 177 4.29 -7.66 13.67
N TYR A 178 3.76 -6.52 14.08
CA TYR A 178 4.52 -5.46 14.74
C TYR A 178 3.83 -5.05 16.03
N SER A 179 4.63 -4.57 16.99
CA SER A 179 4.07 -4.01 18.22
C SER A 179 3.32 -2.71 17.93
N ILE A 180 2.07 -2.63 18.39
CA ILE A 180 1.25 -1.40 18.35
C ILE A 180 1.92 -0.24 19.09
N LYS A 181 2.64 -0.51 20.19
CA LYS A 181 3.40 0.50 20.93
C LYS A 181 4.45 1.14 20.03
N LYS A 182 5.17 0.31 19.25
CA LYS A 182 6.17 0.78 18.30
C LYS A 182 5.54 1.52 17.11
N PHE A 183 4.39 1.03 16.63
CA PHE A 183 3.67 1.64 15.51
C PHE A 183 3.10 3.02 15.84
N LEU A 184 2.47 3.15 17.01
CA LEU A 184 1.97 4.41 17.52
C LEU A 184 3.11 5.30 18.07
N GLY A 185 4.30 4.74 18.28
CA GLY A 185 5.43 5.39 18.92
C GLY A 185 5.11 5.80 20.37
N GLU A 186 6.02 6.55 20.98
CA GLU A 186 5.78 7.15 22.28
C GLU A 186 4.56 8.08 22.17
N LEU A 187 3.46 7.67 22.80
CA LEU A 187 2.28 8.51 22.89
C LEU A 187 2.53 9.70 23.82
N ASN A 188 3.50 9.56 24.75
CA ASN A 188 3.89 10.50 25.81
C ASN A 188 4.65 11.74 25.32
N THR A 189 5.17 11.77 24.08
CA THR A 189 5.89 12.94 23.55
C THR A 189 4.98 14.14 23.23
N LYS A 190 3.67 14.03 23.49
CA LYS A 190 2.85 15.21 23.72
C LYS A 190 3.20 15.77 25.10
N CYS A 191 4.01 16.84 25.19
CA CYS A 191 3.85 17.94 26.17
C CYS A 191 5.07 18.86 26.39
N GLU A 192 6.17 18.84 25.62
CA GLU A 192 7.18 19.91 25.80
C GLU A 192 6.81 21.20 25.04
N ASP A 193 6.28 21.12 23.83
CA ASP A 193 5.87 22.31 23.06
C ASP A 193 4.43 22.77 23.31
N ILE A 194 3.55 21.89 23.81
CA ILE A 194 2.14 22.21 24.11
C ILE A 194 2.00 23.01 25.42
N ASN A 195 2.88 22.76 26.41
CA ASN A 195 2.90 23.51 27.67
C ASN A 195 3.24 25.00 27.48
N LYS A 196 3.85 25.41 26.36
CA LYS A 196 4.07 26.83 26.06
C LYS A 196 2.82 27.57 25.55
N ASN A 197 1.87 26.86 24.94
CA ASN A 197 0.74 27.48 24.24
C ASN A 197 -0.65 27.14 24.82
N LYS A 198 -0.73 26.36 25.91
CA LYS A 198 -1.98 26.09 26.66
C LYS A 198 -3.15 25.71 25.73
N ILE A 199 -2.92 24.72 24.88
CA ILE A 199 -3.97 24.10 24.07
C ILE A 199 -4.48 22.90 24.85
N ASP A 200 -5.71 23.00 25.36
CA ASP A 200 -6.39 21.88 26.02
C ASP A 200 -6.58 20.74 25.01
N LEU A 201 -5.82 19.66 25.18
CA LEU A 201 -6.00 18.45 24.39
C LEU A 201 -7.29 17.76 24.86
N PRO A 202 -8.24 17.43 23.96
CA PRO A 202 -9.41 16.67 24.36
C PRO A 202 -9.01 15.24 24.80
N PRO A 203 -9.74 14.64 25.75
CA PRO A 203 -9.61 13.22 26.14
C PRO A 203 -9.51 12.28 24.92
N PRO A 204 -8.84 11.12 25.02
CA PRO A 204 -8.57 10.33 26.24
C PRO A 204 -7.14 10.38 26.78
N TYR A 205 -6.29 11.28 26.31
CA TYR A 205 -4.84 11.15 26.50
C TYR A 205 -4.31 11.68 27.85
N ASN A 206 -4.57 10.98 28.96
CA ASN A 206 -3.71 11.04 30.16
C ASN A 206 -2.53 10.06 29.97
N LEU A 207 -1.54 10.53 29.22
CA LEU A 207 -0.41 9.72 28.73
C LEU A 207 0.60 9.33 29.82
N SER A 208 0.61 10.06 30.92
CA SER A 208 1.41 9.77 32.12
C SER A 208 0.99 8.49 32.86
N GLU A 209 -0.13 7.86 32.48
CA GLU A 209 -0.67 6.66 33.13
C GLU A 209 -0.55 5.39 32.28
N ILE A 210 0.04 5.45 31.08
CA ILE A 210 0.20 4.25 30.24
C ILE A 210 1.30 3.38 30.86
N PRO A 211 1.00 2.18 31.39
CA PRO A 211 2.02 1.36 32.02
C PRO A 211 2.96 0.79 30.95
N GLU A 212 4.27 1.03 31.09
CA GLU A 212 5.28 0.50 30.17
C GLU A 212 5.22 -1.04 30.11
N ASP A 213 4.94 -1.69 31.24
CA ASP A 213 4.83 -3.15 31.41
C ASP A 213 3.38 -3.65 31.64
N GLY A 214 2.38 -2.85 31.28
CA GLY A 214 0.96 -3.17 31.53
C GLY A 214 0.40 -4.30 30.67
N THR A 215 -0.73 -4.88 31.09
CA THR A 215 -1.47 -5.88 30.30
C THR A 215 -2.12 -5.23 29.06
N TRP A 216 -2.43 -6.04 28.04
CA TRP A 216 -3.08 -5.57 26.81
C TRP A 216 -4.36 -4.78 27.10
N GLU A 217 -5.21 -5.27 28.01
CA GLU A 217 -6.47 -4.61 28.37
C GLU A 217 -6.26 -3.22 28.99
N GLN A 218 -5.23 -3.05 29.82
CA GLN A 218 -4.91 -1.75 30.41
C GLN A 218 -4.44 -0.76 29.34
N TYR A 219 -3.56 -1.22 28.43
CA TYR A 219 -3.08 -0.40 27.33
C TYR A 219 -4.18 -0.06 26.32
N LYS A 220 -5.03 -1.02 25.98
CA LYS A 220 -6.19 -0.83 25.10
C LYS A 220 -7.11 0.25 25.67
N LYS A 221 -7.42 0.20 26.97
CA LYS A 221 -8.26 1.22 27.63
C LYS A 221 -7.64 2.63 27.60
N SER A 222 -6.32 2.76 27.63
CA SER A 222 -5.66 4.08 27.62
C SER A 222 -5.64 4.74 26.24
N ILE A 223 -5.75 3.96 25.15
CA ILE A 223 -5.75 4.50 23.78
C ILE A 223 -7.17 4.71 23.22
N LEU A 224 -8.19 4.09 23.82
CA LEU A 224 -9.58 4.21 23.41
C LEU A 224 -10.24 5.43 24.04
N HIS A 225 -11.08 6.13 23.27
CA HIS A 225 -11.91 7.21 23.81
C HIS A 225 -13.05 6.68 24.70
N ASN A 226 -13.66 5.57 24.29
CA ASN A 226 -14.64 4.84 25.10
C ASN A 226 -14.02 3.48 25.48
N PRO A 227 -13.81 3.18 26.77
CA PRO A 227 -13.19 1.92 27.20
C PRO A 227 -13.99 0.66 26.86
N ASP A 228 -15.29 0.80 26.55
CA ASP A 228 -16.15 -0.33 26.15
C ASP A 228 -16.02 -0.69 24.66
N ASN A 229 -15.29 0.12 23.89
CA ASN A 229 -15.09 -0.14 22.47
C ASN A 229 -14.00 -1.21 22.23
N GLU A 230 -14.10 -1.87 21.08
CA GLU A 230 -13.07 -2.74 20.57
C GLU A 230 -12.16 -2.01 19.58
N LEU A 231 -10.87 -2.38 19.56
CA LEU A 231 -9.91 -1.80 18.64
C LEU A 231 -9.80 -2.69 17.39
N TYR A 232 -10.11 -2.10 16.24
CA TYR A 232 -9.95 -2.75 14.93
C TYR A 232 -8.85 -2.08 14.13
N GLN A 233 -8.21 -2.87 13.29
CA GLN A 233 -7.25 -2.41 12.29
C GLN A 233 -7.68 -2.81 10.89
N CYS A 234 -7.35 -1.95 9.93
CA CYS A 234 -7.58 -2.16 8.51
C CYS A 234 -6.34 -1.68 7.76
N VAL A 235 -5.73 -2.58 6.97
CA VAL A 235 -4.54 -2.31 6.18
C VAL A 235 -4.92 -2.34 4.71
N ILE A 236 -4.81 -1.20 4.04
CA ILE A 236 -5.12 -1.03 2.62
C ILE A 236 -3.80 -0.78 1.87
N TYR A 237 -3.53 -1.59 0.85
CA TYR A 237 -2.39 -1.43 -0.04
C TYR A 237 -2.82 -0.73 -1.33
N LEU A 238 -2.13 0.37 -1.66
CA LEU A 238 -2.28 1.08 -2.92
C LEU A 238 -1.22 0.58 -3.91
N SER A 239 -1.68 -0.01 -5.00
CA SER A 239 -0.82 -0.35 -6.13
C SER A 239 -0.50 0.91 -6.94
N PRO A 240 0.61 0.93 -7.70
CA PRO A 240 0.99 2.12 -8.48
C PRO A 240 -0.05 2.60 -9.49
N GLY A 241 -1.00 1.75 -9.92
CA GLY A 241 -2.07 2.12 -10.83
C GLY A 241 -3.27 2.79 -10.17
N ASP A 242 -3.42 2.64 -8.85
CA ASP A 242 -4.57 3.12 -8.10
C ASP A 242 -4.61 4.66 -8.01
N TYR A 243 -5.68 5.17 -7.44
CA TYR A 243 -5.81 6.58 -7.12
C TYR A 243 -5.07 6.89 -5.80
N HIS A 244 -4.06 7.76 -5.86
CA HIS A 244 -3.11 8.01 -4.77
C HIS A 244 -3.44 9.24 -3.90
N ARG A 245 -4.71 9.61 -3.78
CA ARG A 245 -5.13 10.58 -2.75
C ARG A 245 -5.98 9.89 -1.71
N PHE A 246 -5.81 10.31 -0.47
CA PHE A 246 -6.55 9.81 0.67
C PHE A 246 -7.68 10.77 1.01
N HIS A 247 -8.82 10.20 1.38
CA HIS A 247 -10.01 10.90 1.84
C HIS A 247 -10.33 10.50 3.28
N SER A 248 -11.13 11.32 3.94
CA SER A 248 -11.59 11.00 5.28
C SER A 248 -12.59 9.84 5.24
N PRO A 249 -12.41 8.78 6.05
CA PRO A 249 -13.38 7.68 6.11
C PRO A 249 -14.64 8.05 6.90
N VAL A 250 -14.57 9.10 7.73
CA VAL A 250 -15.63 9.61 8.61
C VAL A 250 -15.49 11.12 8.78
N ASP A 251 -16.53 11.77 9.30
CA ASP A 251 -16.39 13.15 9.78
C ASP A 251 -15.57 13.16 11.08
N TRP A 252 -14.45 13.88 11.06
CA TRP A 252 -13.57 14.01 12.22
C TRP A 252 -12.86 15.36 12.27
N LYS A 253 -12.37 15.73 13.46
CA LYS A 253 -11.52 16.90 13.66
C LYS A 253 -10.08 16.45 13.86
N VAL A 254 -9.17 16.96 13.05
CA VAL A 254 -7.74 16.66 13.19
C VAL A 254 -7.20 17.40 14.41
N ASN A 255 -6.91 16.66 15.49
CA ASN A 255 -6.38 17.22 16.73
C ASN A 255 -4.85 17.28 16.74
N PHE A 256 -4.17 16.30 16.13
CA PHE A 256 -2.71 16.25 16.08
C PHE A 256 -2.22 15.47 14.85
N ARG A 257 -0.98 15.75 14.43
CA ARG A 257 -0.26 15.02 13.37
C ARG A 257 1.14 14.72 13.89
N ARG A 258 1.61 13.49 13.69
CA ARG A 258 2.99 13.08 13.98
C ARG A 258 3.67 12.55 12.72
N HIS A 259 4.98 12.77 12.62
CA HIS A 259 5.82 12.24 11.56
C HIS A 259 6.90 11.35 12.18
N PHE A 260 6.92 10.07 11.79
CA PHE A 260 7.94 9.12 12.22
C PHE A 260 9.00 8.98 11.13
N CYS A 261 10.25 9.30 11.45
CA CYS A 261 11.35 9.07 10.54
C CYS A 261 11.60 7.56 10.42
N GLY A 262 11.41 7.00 9.23
CA GLY A 262 11.60 5.58 8.95
C GLY A 262 12.58 5.29 7.82
N GLU A 263 12.77 3.99 7.61
CA GLU A 263 13.43 3.43 6.42
C GLU A 263 12.42 3.29 5.27
N LEU A 264 12.91 3.34 4.03
CA LEU A 264 12.07 3.34 2.82
C LEU A 264 12.09 1.97 2.15
N PHE A 265 11.51 0.97 2.82
CA PHE A 265 11.35 -0.36 2.26
C PHE A 265 10.09 -0.47 1.40
N SER A 266 10.13 -1.37 0.42
CA SER A 266 8.99 -1.68 -0.43
C SER A 266 7.92 -2.40 0.38
N VAL A 267 6.70 -1.88 0.29
CA VAL A 267 5.50 -2.44 0.93
C VAL A 267 4.70 -3.36 0.00
N ASN A 268 5.25 -3.76 -1.15
CA ASN A 268 4.57 -4.66 -2.08
C ASN A 268 4.38 -6.05 -1.44
N PRO A 269 3.13 -6.56 -1.32
CA PRO A 269 2.84 -7.90 -0.80
C PRO A 269 3.34 -9.06 -1.68
N PHE A 270 3.58 -8.86 -2.99
CA PHE A 270 3.68 -9.95 -3.99
C PHE A 270 4.91 -9.91 -4.91
#